data_AF-A0A927KXU2-F1
#
_entry.id   AF-A0A927KXU2-F1
#
_cell.length_a   1.000
_cell.length_b   1.000
_cell.length_c   1.000
_cell.angle_alpha   90.00
_cell.angle_beta   90.00
_cell.angle_gamma   90.00
#
_symmetry.space_group_name_H-M   'P 1'
#
loop_
_entity.id
_entity.type
_entity.pdbx_description
1 polymer ?
#
loop_
_entity_poly.entity_id
_entity_poly.type
_entity_poly.pdbx_seq_one_letter_code
_entity_poly.pdbx_strand_id
1 'polypeptide(L)'
;MDENVAAVRLRFPKRAHAIDELALRDVVFCEICRDYAEAQSELAKWNTSPDPVREERIAEYGELLAALGKEIEDALDRAIVVSIHRPTRPRPA
;
A
#
# COMPACT_ATOMS: atom_id res chain seq x y z
N MET A 1 9.60 3.16 -11.73
CA MET A 1 9.00 2.45 -10.59
C MET A 1 8.30 3.52 -9.79
N ASP A 2 6.98 3.47 -9.69
CA ASP A 2 6.20 4.55 -9.09
C ASP A 2 6.67 4.82 -7.65
N GLU A 3 7.00 6.08 -7.35
CA GLU A 3 7.48 6.52 -6.03
C GLU A 3 6.50 6.13 -4.91
N ASN A 4 5.21 6.04 -5.25
CA ASN A 4 4.13 5.57 -4.39
C ASN A 4 4.32 4.12 -3.92
N VAL A 5 4.72 3.24 -4.85
CA VAL A 5 4.95 1.82 -4.56
C VAL A 5 6.23 1.66 -3.72
N ALA A 6 7.23 2.53 -3.93
CA ALA A 6 8.45 2.54 -3.13
C ALA A 6 8.16 2.84 -1.64
N ALA A 7 7.27 3.80 -1.35
CA ALA A 7 6.87 4.12 0.03
C ALA A 7 6.23 2.91 0.76
N VAL A 8 5.37 2.17 0.05
CA VAL A 8 4.75 0.95 0.58
C VAL A 8 5.78 -0.17 0.78
N ARG A 9 6.74 -0.31 -0.14
CA ARG A 9 7.82 -1.32 0.00
C ARG A 9 8.73 -1.08 1.19
N LEU A 10 9.02 0.18 1.51
CA LEU A 10 9.78 0.53 2.71
C LEU A 10 9.02 0.13 3.98
N ARG A 11 7.69 0.23 3.96
CA ARG A 11 6.83 -0.22 5.07
C ARG A 11 6.75 -1.75 5.19
N PHE A 12 6.73 -2.45 4.05
CA PHE A 12 6.54 -3.90 3.97
C PHE A 12 7.70 -4.61 3.24
N PRO A 13 8.94 -4.53 3.75
CA PRO A 13 10.12 -5.02 3.03
C PRO A 13 10.07 -6.53 2.75
N LYS A 14 9.44 -7.31 3.66
CA LYS A 14 9.26 -8.76 3.49
C LYS A 14 8.33 -9.14 2.33
N ARG A 15 7.47 -8.22 1.89
CA ARG A 15 6.48 -8.42 0.82
C ARG A 15 6.78 -7.59 -0.43
N ALA A 16 7.97 -6.98 -0.53
CA ALA A 16 8.32 -6.06 -1.61
C ALA A 16 8.10 -6.64 -3.02
N HIS A 17 8.49 -7.90 -3.24
CA HIS A 17 8.26 -8.57 -4.53
C HIS A 17 6.77 -8.77 -4.83
N ALA A 18 5.95 -9.13 -3.82
CA ALA A 18 4.52 -9.30 -4.01
C ALA A 18 3.81 -7.97 -4.30
N ILE A 19 4.32 -6.88 -3.71
CA ILE A 19 3.87 -5.50 -3.96
C ILE A 19 4.17 -5.11 -5.41
N ASP A 20 5.40 -5.34 -5.89
CA ASP A 20 5.78 -5.03 -7.27
C ASP A 20 4.91 -5.81 -8.27
N GLU A 21 4.73 -7.12 -8.06
CA GLU A 21 3.90 -7.97 -8.92
C GLU A 21 2.41 -7.58 -8.91
N LEU A 22 1.88 -7.17 -7.76
CA LEU A 22 0.48 -6.76 -7.65
C LEU A 22 0.27 -5.38 -8.30
N ALA A 23 1.18 -4.44 -8.08
CA ALA A 23 1.13 -3.11 -8.69
C ALA A 23 1.16 -3.15 -10.24
N LEU A 24 1.83 -4.15 -10.83
CA LEU A 24 1.85 -4.30 -12.29
C LEU A 24 0.51 -4.69 -12.92
N ARG A 25 -0.43 -5.25 -12.14
CA ARG A 25 -1.66 -5.85 -12.66
C ARG A 25 -2.95 -5.39 -11.98
N ASP A 26 -2.86 -4.69 -10.86
CA ASP A 26 -4.00 -4.24 -10.07
C ASP A 26 -3.96 -2.71 -9.89
N VAL A 27 -4.78 -2.02 -10.67
CA VAL A 27 -4.88 -0.55 -10.66
C VAL A 27 -5.43 -0.06 -9.32
N VAL A 28 -6.37 -0.80 -8.70
CA VAL A 28 -6.94 -0.43 -7.40
C VAL A 28 -5.86 -0.50 -6.33
N PHE A 29 -5.01 -1.51 -6.38
CA PHE A 29 -3.85 -1.59 -5.48
C PHE A 29 -2.88 -0.42 -5.67
N CYS A 30 -2.65 0.02 -6.91
CA CYS A 30 -1.83 1.21 -7.19
C CYS A 30 -2.44 2.49 -6.61
N GLU A 31 -3.76 2.64 -6.64
CA GLU A 31 -4.46 3.76 -6.02
C GLU A 31 -4.28 3.75 -4.49
N ILE A 32 -4.45 2.59 -3.84
CA ILE A 32 -4.19 2.45 -2.40
C ILE A 32 -2.73 2.81 -2.07
N CYS A 33 -1.76 2.38 -2.90
CA CYS A 33 -0.35 2.74 -2.70
C CYS A 33 -0.09 4.24 -2.84
N ARG A 34 -0.77 4.91 -3.79
CA ARG A 34 -0.70 6.37 -3.95
C ARG A 34 -1.24 7.08 -2.72
N ASP A 35 -2.44 6.70 -2.28
CA ASP A 35 -3.11 7.33 -1.14
C ASP A 35 -2.30 7.13 0.15
N TYR A 36 -1.65 5.97 0.32
CA TYR A 36 -0.72 5.72 1.41
C TYR A 36 0.52 6.64 1.37
N ALA A 37 1.13 6.81 0.19
CA ALA A 37 2.29 7.67 0.01
C ALA A 37 1.96 9.17 0.24
N GLU A 38 0.78 9.59 -0.21
CA GLU A 38 0.28 10.96 0.01
C GLU A 38 0.01 11.21 1.49
N ALA A 39 -0.73 10.32 2.17
CA ALA A 39 -1.00 10.43 3.60
C ALA A 39 0.29 10.44 4.44
N GLN A 40 1.30 9.65 4.05
CA GLN A 40 2.60 9.64 4.73
C GLN A 40 3.35 10.98 4.54
N SER A 41 3.28 11.54 3.34
CA SER A 41 3.90 12.84 3.03
C SER A 41 3.22 13.98 3.78
N GLU A 42 1.88 13.98 3.83
CA GLU A 42 1.11 14.95 4.62
C GLU A 42 1.40 14.82 6.11
N LEU A 43 1.44 13.59 6.65
CA LEU A 43 1.81 13.36 8.05
C LEU A 43 3.21 13.92 8.38
N ALA A 44 4.18 13.74 7.47
CA ALA A 44 5.52 14.30 7.65
C ALA A 44 5.51 15.84 7.70
N LYS A 45 4.66 16.50 6.89
CA LYS A 45 4.47 17.95 6.94
C LYS A 45 3.82 18.40 8.25
N TRP A 46 2.79 17.68 8.72
CA TRP A 46 2.14 18.00 9.98
C TRP A 46 3.06 17.83 11.18
N ASN A 47 3.95 16.82 11.18
CA ASN A 47 4.93 16.62 12.25
C ASN A 47 5.86 17.81 12.49
N THR A 48 6.14 18.61 11.46
CA THR A 48 6.99 19.81 11.57
C THR A 48 6.19 21.12 11.60
N SER A 49 4.86 21.03 11.51
CA SER A 49 3.98 22.20 11.49
C SER A 49 3.90 22.86 12.88
N PRO A 50 3.98 24.20 12.97
CA PRO A 50 3.75 24.93 14.21
C PRO A 50 2.25 25.13 14.52
N ASP A 51 1.36 24.61 13.68
CA ASP A 51 -0.08 24.81 13.81
C ASP A 51 -0.64 24.15 15.09
N PRO A 52 -1.52 24.81 15.86
CA PRO A 52 -2.18 24.21 17.02
C PRO A 52 -2.99 22.95 16.69
N VAL A 53 -3.51 22.77 15.46
CA VAL A 53 -4.23 21.54 15.08
C VAL A 53 -3.30 20.38 14.70
N ARG A 54 -1.98 20.59 14.75
CA ARG A 54 -0.96 19.59 14.39
C ARG A 54 -1.25 18.21 15.00
N GLU A 55 -1.51 18.15 16.29
CA GLU A 55 -1.64 16.87 17.01
C GLU A 55 -2.89 16.11 16.57
N GLU A 56 -3.99 16.81 16.31
CA GLU A 56 -5.21 16.25 15.76
C GLU A 56 -4.98 15.71 14.34
N ARG A 57 -4.34 16.50 13.47
CA ARG A 57 -4.00 16.07 12.10
C ARG A 57 -3.06 14.87 12.11
N ILE A 58 -2.05 14.85 12.98
CA ILE A 58 -1.14 13.71 13.14
C ILE A 58 -1.91 12.45 13.53
N ALA A 59 -2.84 12.54 14.48
CA ALA A 59 -3.67 11.41 14.89
C ALA A 59 -4.53 10.90 13.73
N GLU A 60 -5.23 11.80 13.02
CA GLU A 60 -6.08 11.46 11.87
C GLU A 60 -5.29 10.79 10.74
N TYR A 61 -4.16 11.36 10.32
CA TYR A 61 -3.30 10.73 9.30
C TYR A 61 -2.68 9.42 9.81
N GLY A 62 -2.40 9.30 11.10
CA GLY A 62 -1.96 8.05 11.71
C GLY A 62 -2.99 6.93 11.59
N GLU A 63 -4.26 7.23 11.87
CA GLU A 63 -5.38 6.29 11.69
C GLU A 63 -5.59 5.94 10.22
N LEU A 64 -5.53 6.93 9.32
CA LEU A 64 -5.63 6.72 7.88
C LEU A 64 -4.52 5.80 7.36
N LEU A 65 -3.27 6.01 7.77
CA LEU A 65 -2.14 5.14 7.40
C LEU A 65 -2.29 3.73 7.95
N ALA A 66 -2.86 3.57 9.14
CA ALA A 66 -3.16 2.25 9.69
C ALA A 66 -4.24 1.53 8.88
N ALA A 67 -5.30 2.23 8.49
CA ALA A 67 -6.37 1.69 7.65
C ALA A 67 -5.85 1.28 6.26
N LEU A 68 -5.15 2.18 5.56
CA LEU A 68 -4.54 1.91 4.25
C LEU A 68 -3.50 0.78 4.34
N GLY A 69 -2.70 0.74 5.41
CA GLY A 69 -1.75 -0.33 5.65
C GLY A 69 -2.44 -1.70 5.74
N LYS A 70 -3.60 -1.77 6.41
CA LYS A 70 -4.41 -3.00 6.47
C LYS A 70 -4.99 -3.37 5.11
N GLU A 71 -5.48 -2.40 4.33
CA GLU A 71 -5.99 -2.68 2.98
C GLU A 71 -4.90 -3.24 2.05
N ILE A 72 -3.66 -2.74 2.18
CA ILE A 72 -2.49 -3.26 1.48
C ILE A 72 -2.20 -4.70 1.91
N GLU A 73 -2.20 -4.99 3.21
CA GLU A 73 -2.00 -6.35 3.72
C GLU A 73 -3.06 -7.32 3.19
N ASP A 74 -4.33 -6.93 3.27
CA ASP A 74 -5.46 -7.71 2.78
C ASP A 74 -5.39 -7.94 1.27
N ALA A 75 -4.99 -6.93 0.49
CA ALA A 75 -4.81 -7.05 -0.96
C ALA A 75 -3.69 -8.03 -1.31
N LEU A 76 -2.57 -7.97 -0.59
CA LEU A 76 -1.45 -8.89 -0.76
C LEU A 76 -1.84 -10.32 -0.37
N ASP A 77 -2.58 -10.51 0.72
CA ASP A 77 -3.05 -11.84 1.15
C ASP A 77 -4.03 -12.44 0.13
N ARG A 78 -4.96 -11.64 -0.42
CA ARG A 78 -5.84 -12.06 -1.52
C ARG A 78 -5.06 -12.44 -2.77
N ALA A 79 -4.02 -11.67 -3.12
CA ALA A 79 -3.17 -11.96 -4.28
C ALA A 79 -2.41 -13.29 -4.12
N ILE A 80 -1.99 -13.64 -2.90
CA ILE A 80 -1.38 -14.94 -2.58
C ILE A 80 -2.39 -16.06 -2.80
N VAL A 81 -3.64 -15.93 -2.31
CA VAL A 81 -4.69 -16.95 -2.48
C VAL A 81 -4.99 -17.22 -3.96
N VAL A 82 -5.12 -16.17 -4.78
CA VAL A 82 -5.34 -16.28 -6.23
C VAL A 82 -4.15 -16.95 -6.93
N SER A 83 -2.93 -16.69 -6.48
CA SER A 83 -1.72 -17.27 -7.07
C SER A 83 -1.59 -18.76 -6.76
N ILE A 84 -2.02 -19.20 -5.57
CA ILE A 84 -2.06 -20.61 -5.17
C ILE A 84 -3.17 -21.37 -5.92
N HIS A 85 -4.28 -20.71 -6.25
CA HIS A 85 -5.42 -21.32 -6.93
C HIS A 85 -5.33 -21.36 -8.46
N ARG A 86 -4.22 -20.94 -9.09
CA ARG A 86 -4.11 -20.97 -10.55
C ARG A 86 -4.12 -22.42 -11.06
N PRO A 87 -5.21 -22.92 -11.68
CA PRO A 87 -5.20 -24.27 -12.23
C PRO A 87 -4.27 -24.26 -13.44
N THR A 88 -3.42 -25.28 -13.54
CA THR A 88 -2.64 -25.55 -14.74
C THR A 88 -3.61 -25.68 -15.92
N ARG A 89 -3.49 -24.77 -16.90
CA ARG A 89 -4.23 -24.87 -18.16
C ARG A 89 -3.80 -26.17 -18.85
N PRO A 90 -4.71 -27.10 -19.20
CA PRO A 90 -4.32 -28.25 -20.00
C PRO A 90 -3.93 -27.75 -21.40
N ARG A 91 -2.77 -28.23 -21.87
CA ARG A 91 -2.20 -27.94 -23.18
C ARG A 91 -3.11 -28.55 -24.26
N PRO A 92 -3.60 -27.79 -25.27
CA PRO A 92 -4.31 -28.40 -26.37
C PRO A 92 -3.33 -29.22 -27.23
N ALA A 93 -3.82 -30.37 -27.68
CA ALA A 93 -3.11 -31.34 -28.54
C ALA A 93 -2.86 -30.78 -29.95
#